data_AF-A0A830ENY2-F1
#
_entry.id   AF-A0A830ENY2-F1
#
_cell.length_a   1.000
_cell.length_b   1.000
_cell.length_c   1.000
_cell.angle_alpha   90.00
_cell.angle_beta   90.00
_cell.angle_gamma   90.00
#
_symmetry.space_group_name_H-M   'P 1'
#
loop_
_entity.id
_entity.type
_entity.pdbx_description
1 polymer ?
#
loop_
_entity_poly.entity_id
_entity_poly.type
_entity_poly.pdbx_seq_one_letter_code
_entity_poly.pdbx_strand_id
1 'polypeptide(L)'
;MREDRQRPDDQDPDGDTDAGRADNASDPNREIPDDVVSEAERLTRLAANAAVEAEAEVYRDRRAEVAGDYDFVPRVREADDTLVLYPEEWVDDGVVQFDRIEDTDRAVEVSLSGPDHSAEWEAVEADNEAIVTAVAEEHGPTHAANVRAFADFMGNHYLKRVGDATETEKEAFLTEYYPRNAWPSAEQRAVVEDSVELATDAADSV
;
A
#
# COMPACT_ATOMS: atom_id res chain seq x y z
N MET A 1 23.13 46.10 -65.80
CA MET A 1 23.59 47.03 -64.74
C MET A 1 23.63 46.25 -63.45
N ARG A 2 24.81 46.23 -62.83
CA ARG A 2 25.15 46.06 -61.40
C ARG A 2 24.50 44.93 -60.59
N GLU A 3 25.41 44.02 -60.22
CA GLU A 3 25.47 43.20 -59.01
C GLU A 3 24.95 43.94 -57.76
N ASP A 4 24.32 43.21 -56.83
CA ASP A 4 24.89 43.09 -55.49
C ASP A 4 24.40 41.82 -54.78
N ARG A 5 25.32 41.27 -53.99
CA ARG A 5 25.37 39.95 -53.37
C ARG A 5 25.22 40.14 -51.87
N GLN A 6 24.30 39.45 -51.19
CA GLN A 6 24.48 39.15 -49.76
C GLN A 6 23.71 37.88 -49.34
N ARG A 7 24.46 36.87 -48.90
CA ARG A 7 24.06 35.81 -47.95
C ARG A 7 24.73 36.17 -46.60
N PRO A 8 24.46 35.47 -45.49
CA PRO A 8 23.22 34.88 -44.95
C PRO A 8 22.94 35.48 -43.55
N ASP A 9 21.87 35.11 -42.84
CA ASP A 9 21.86 35.20 -41.37
C ASP A 9 20.91 34.15 -40.78
N ASP A 10 21.48 33.41 -39.84
CA ASP A 10 20.83 32.45 -38.95
C ASP A 10 19.79 33.17 -38.07
N GLN A 11 18.61 32.57 -37.91
CA GLN A 11 17.77 32.83 -36.75
C GLN A 11 17.35 31.50 -36.15
N ASP A 12 17.88 31.27 -34.97
CA ASP A 12 17.53 30.23 -34.01
C ASP A 12 16.02 30.18 -33.74
N PRO A 13 15.49 29.00 -33.40
CA PRO A 13 14.15 28.88 -32.87
C PRO A 13 14.13 29.38 -31.41
N ASP A 14 13.39 30.46 -31.15
CA ASP A 14 13.02 30.87 -29.80
C ASP A 14 12.14 29.77 -29.16
N GLY A 15 12.80 28.83 -28.48
CA GLY A 15 12.22 27.95 -27.49
C GLY A 15 12.02 28.72 -26.20
N ASP A 16 10.90 29.41 -26.09
CA ASP A 16 10.41 29.97 -24.83
C ASP A 16 9.73 28.85 -24.03
N THR A 17 10.53 28.00 -23.38
CA THR A 17 10.04 27.20 -22.25
C THR A 17 10.07 28.09 -21.02
N ASP A 18 9.03 28.90 -20.86
CA ASP A 18 8.66 29.46 -19.58
C ASP A 18 8.21 28.30 -18.69
N ALA A 19 9.16 27.79 -17.91
CA ALA A 19 8.93 26.86 -16.83
C ALA A 19 8.10 27.59 -15.77
N GLY A 20 6.78 27.58 -15.97
CA GLY A 20 5.80 27.89 -14.97
C GLY A 20 5.93 26.87 -13.83
N ARG A 21 6.84 27.17 -12.90
CA ARG A 21 6.75 26.70 -11.53
C ARG A 21 5.43 27.28 -11.02
N ALA A 22 4.37 26.49 -11.11
CA ALA A 22 3.11 26.84 -10.48
C ALA A 22 3.41 27.00 -8.99
N ASP A 23 3.28 28.24 -8.51
CA ASP A 23 3.10 28.51 -7.10
C ASP A 23 1.86 27.73 -6.67
N ASN A 24 2.10 26.55 -6.08
CA ASN A 24 1.06 25.69 -5.51
C ASN A 24 0.56 26.37 -4.24
N ALA A 25 -0.35 27.33 -4.39
CA ALA A 25 -1.23 27.67 -3.29
C ALA A 25 -2.09 26.43 -3.06
N SER A 26 -1.90 25.72 -1.94
CA SER A 26 -2.73 24.57 -1.55
C SER A 26 -4.19 24.94 -1.76
N ASP A 27 -4.87 24.17 -2.60
CA ASP A 27 -6.32 24.23 -2.67
C ASP A 27 -6.85 23.64 -1.36
N PRO A 28 -7.50 24.44 -0.49
CA PRO A 28 -7.99 23.96 0.80
C PRO A 28 -9.09 22.89 0.66
N ASN A 29 -9.60 22.63 -0.55
CA ASN A 29 -10.54 21.56 -0.85
C ASN A 29 -9.93 20.43 -1.70
N ARG A 30 -8.60 20.31 -1.76
CA ARG A 30 -7.95 19.22 -2.48
C ARG A 30 -8.29 17.87 -1.85
N GLU A 31 -9.01 17.03 -2.59
CA GLU A 31 -9.26 15.64 -2.22
C GLU A 31 -8.03 14.78 -2.56
N ILE A 32 -7.73 13.82 -1.69
CA ILE A 32 -6.67 12.82 -1.92
C ILE A 32 -7.22 11.70 -2.81
N PRO A 33 -6.53 11.33 -3.91
CA PRO A 33 -6.95 10.23 -4.77
C PRO A 33 -6.94 8.86 -4.06
N ASP A 34 -7.88 7.97 -4.40
CA ASP A 34 -8.02 6.64 -3.80
C ASP A 34 -6.77 5.75 -3.96
N ASP A 35 -6.04 5.90 -5.07
CA ASP A 35 -4.78 5.17 -5.31
C ASP A 35 -3.67 5.61 -4.36
N VAL A 36 -3.64 6.89 -3.99
CA VAL A 36 -2.71 7.46 -3.00
C VAL A 36 -3.08 6.96 -1.60
N VAL A 37 -4.36 6.90 -1.28
CA VAL A 37 -4.86 6.32 -0.01
C VAL A 37 -4.45 4.85 0.10
N SER A 38 -4.68 4.07 -0.96
CA SER A 38 -4.34 2.65 -1.03
C SER A 38 -2.84 2.41 -0.88
N GLU A 39 -2.00 3.24 -1.53
CA GLU A 39 -0.55 3.14 -1.38
C GLU A 39 -0.08 3.52 0.04
N ALA A 40 -0.66 4.55 0.64
CA ALA A 40 -0.35 4.96 2.00
C ALA A 40 -0.73 3.87 3.03
N GLU A 41 -1.86 3.18 2.80
CA GLU A 41 -2.27 2.01 3.57
C GLU A 41 -1.27 0.86 3.42
N ARG A 42 -0.95 0.48 2.17
CA ARG A 42 0.00 -0.61 1.87
C ARG A 42 1.36 -0.37 2.53
N LEU A 43 1.91 0.84 2.40
CA LEU A 43 3.17 1.24 3.06
C LEU A 43 3.05 1.20 4.59
N THR A 44 1.89 1.51 5.16
CA THR A 44 1.65 1.40 6.60
C THR A 44 1.67 -0.06 7.05
N ARG A 45 1.06 -0.97 6.29
CA ARG A 45 1.09 -2.42 6.57
C ARG A 45 2.52 -2.96 6.48
N LEU A 46 3.26 -2.60 5.44
CA LEU A 46 4.67 -2.98 5.28
C LEU A 46 5.54 -2.47 6.43
N ALA A 47 5.33 -1.23 6.88
CA ALA A 47 6.05 -0.69 8.03
C ALA A 47 5.74 -1.45 9.34
N ALA A 48 4.52 -1.96 9.51
CA ALA A 48 4.13 -2.74 10.67
C ALA A 48 4.71 -4.17 10.64
N ASN A 49 4.84 -4.76 9.45
CA ASN A 49 5.32 -6.13 9.24
C ASN A 49 6.84 -6.24 9.05
N ALA A 50 7.54 -5.12 8.84
CA ALA A 50 8.98 -5.10 8.62
C ALA A 50 9.76 -5.74 9.79
N ALA A 51 10.67 -6.65 9.45
CA ALA A 51 11.47 -7.38 10.45
C ALA A 51 12.54 -6.49 11.14
N VAL A 52 12.91 -5.37 10.51
CA VAL A 52 13.95 -4.47 10.99
C VAL A 52 13.44 -3.02 11.00
N GLU A 53 13.72 -2.29 12.09
CA GLU A 53 13.26 -0.90 12.26
C GLU A 53 13.68 0.03 11.11
N ALA A 54 14.90 -0.14 10.59
CA ALA A 54 15.39 0.67 9.47
C ALA A 54 14.58 0.46 8.18
N GLU A 55 14.04 -0.74 7.96
CA GLU A 55 13.14 -1.01 6.84
C GLU A 55 11.76 -0.40 7.09
N ALA A 56 11.26 -0.53 8.33
CA ALA A 56 10.01 0.13 8.74
C ALA A 56 10.07 1.65 8.53
N GLU A 57 11.19 2.29 8.89
CA GLU A 57 11.43 3.72 8.66
C GLU A 57 11.35 4.08 7.17
N VAL A 58 11.94 3.29 6.27
CA VAL A 58 11.87 3.52 4.81
C VAL A 58 10.41 3.54 4.32
N TYR A 59 9.59 2.59 4.77
CA TYR A 59 8.17 2.57 4.41
C TYR A 59 7.39 3.76 4.99
N ARG A 60 7.69 4.18 6.23
CA ARG A 60 7.05 5.36 6.85
C ARG A 60 7.42 6.66 6.15
N ASP A 61 8.69 6.81 5.77
CA ASP A 61 9.18 7.98 5.02
C ASP A 61 8.52 8.04 3.64
N ARG A 62 8.46 6.91 2.94
CA ARG A 62 7.78 6.84 1.63
C ARG A 62 6.29 7.18 1.75
N ARG A 63 5.61 6.70 2.79
CA ARG A 63 4.20 7.03 3.05
C ARG A 63 4.01 8.53 3.29
N ALA A 64 4.91 9.15 4.06
CA ALA A 64 4.86 10.58 4.33
C ALA A 64 5.07 11.40 3.05
N GLU A 65 5.97 10.98 2.16
CA GLU A 65 6.18 11.60 0.84
C GLU A 65 4.92 11.49 -0.04
N VAL A 66 4.36 10.28 -0.17
CA VAL A 66 3.17 10.01 -0.99
C VAL A 66 1.96 10.83 -0.54
N ALA A 67 1.71 10.92 0.77
CA ALA A 67 0.63 11.75 1.30
C ALA A 67 0.93 13.26 1.20
N GLY A 68 2.20 13.64 1.41
CA GLY A 68 2.65 15.03 1.38
C GLY A 68 2.53 15.70 0.00
N ASP A 69 2.66 14.94 -1.10
CA ASP A 69 2.41 15.45 -2.46
C ASP A 69 0.96 15.97 -2.66
N TYR A 70 0.07 15.61 -1.75
CA TYR A 70 -1.34 15.99 -1.71
C TYR A 70 -1.70 16.89 -0.53
N ASP A 71 -0.72 17.39 0.22
CA ASP A 71 -0.90 18.21 1.43
C ASP A 71 -1.59 17.42 2.58
N PHE A 72 -1.24 16.14 2.75
CA PHE A 72 -1.72 15.29 3.84
C PHE A 72 -0.58 14.75 4.72
N VAL A 73 -0.87 14.57 6.01
CA VAL A 73 0.03 14.01 7.02
C VAL A 73 -0.55 12.68 7.55
N PRO A 74 0.15 11.55 7.33
CA PRO A 74 -0.31 10.25 7.78
C PRO A 74 -0.02 10.02 9.27
N ARG A 75 -0.98 9.44 10.00
CA ARG A 75 -0.83 9.04 11.41
C ARG A 75 -1.56 7.73 11.69
N VAL A 76 -0.93 6.82 12.43
CA VAL A 76 -1.60 5.61 12.91
C VAL A 76 -2.22 5.88 14.28
N ARG A 77 -3.50 5.53 14.42
CA ARG A 77 -4.23 5.52 15.68
C ARG A 77 -4.24 4.08 16.21
N GLU A 78 -3.41 3.82 17.21
CA GLU A 78 -3.22 2.47 17.77
C GLU A 78 -4.47 1.91 18.47
N ALA A 79 -5.39 2.76 18.91
CA ALA A 79 -6.56 2.33 19.69
C ALA A 79 -7.52 1.40 18.90
N ASP A 80 -7.56 1.58 17.58
CA ASP A 80 -8.45 0.88 16.64
C ASP A 80 -7.75 0.54 15.32
N ASP A 81 -6.41 0.53 15.32
CA ASP A 81 -5.56 0.17 14.18
C ASP A 81 -6.00 0.87 12.89
N THR A 82 -6.07 2.21 12.93
CA THR A 82 -6.55 3.04 11.82
C THR A 82 -5.46 3.98 11.34
N LEU A 83 -5.19 3.98 10.03
CA LEU A 83 -4.42 5.03 9.37
C LEU A 83 -5.34 6.23 9.14
N VAL A 84 -4.92 7.40 9.63
CA VAL A 84 -5.59 8.66 9.41
C VAL A 84 -4.71 9.56 8.56
N LEU A 85 -5.22 10.04 7.44
CA LEU A 85 -4.60 11.04 6.59
C LEU A 85 -5.23 12.39 6.92
N TYR A 86 -4.51 13.21 7.69
CA TYR A 86 -4.97 14.56 8.05
C TYR A 86 -4.54 15.57 7.00
N PRO A 87 -5.38 16.55 6.62
CA PRO A 87 -4.91 17.73 5.92
C PRO A 87 -3.74 18.38 6.67
N GLU A 88 -2.67 18.73 5.96
CA GLU A 88 -1.42 19.24 6.56
C GLU A 88 -1.68 20.47 7.41
N GLU A 89 -2.59 21.35 6.99
CA GLU A 89 -2.97 22.57 7.73
C GLU A 89 -3.50 22.30 9.14
N TRP A 90 -4.03 21.11 9.42
CA TRP A 90 -4.53 20.72 10.74
C TRP A 90 -3.41 20.29 11.67
N VAL A 91 -2.22 20.01 11.16
CA VAL A 91 -1.10 19.49 11.95
C VAL A 91 -0.07 20.59 12.16
N ASP A 92 0.39 20.74 13.39
CA ASP A 92 1.47 21.65 13.76
C ASP A 92 2.42 20.91 14.70
N ASP A 93 3.71 20.84 14.36
CA ASP A 93 4.73 20.06 15.08
C ASP A 93 4.28 18.61 15.42
N GLY A 94 3.59 17.95 14.48
CA GLY A 94 3.09 16.58 14.64
C GLY A 94 1.84 16.44 15.53
N VAL A 95 1.26 17.57 15.96
CA VAL A 95 0.07 17.62 16.81
C VAL A 95 -1.12 18.19 16.03
N VAL A 96 -2.24 17.48 16.05
CA VAL A 96 -3.51 17.94 15.46
C VAL A 96 -4.04 19.14 16.24
N GLN A 97 -4.34 20.22 15.54
CA GLN A 97 -4.85 21.49 16.06
C GLN A 97 -6.36 21.55 15.86
N PHE A 98 -7.12 21.17 16.90
CA PHE A 98 -8.59 21.10 16.81
C PHE A 98 -9.26 22.41 16.37
N ASP A 99 -8.70 23.57 16.72
CA ASP A 99 -9.23 24.89 16.34
C ASP A 99 -9.08 25.18 14.83
N ARG A 100 -8.31 24.36 14.08
CA ARG A 100 -8.13 24.47 12.62
C ARG A 100 -9.06 23.52 11.83
N ILE A 101 -9.82 22.68 12.52
CA ILE A 101 -10.72 21.71 11.89
C ILE A 101 -12.09 22.35 11.69
N GLU A 102 -12.39 22.73 10.46
CA GLU A 102 -13.71 23.27 10.09
C GLU A 102 -14.68 22.16 9.63
N ASP A 103 -14.13 21.11 9.03
CA ASP A 103 -14.87 19.97 8.48
C ASP A 103 -14.06 18.68 8.68
N THR A 104 -14.53 17.79 9.54
CA THR A 104 -13.86 16.52 9.84
C THR A 104 -13.87 15.53 8.68
N ASP A 105 -14.80 15.68 7.73
CA ASP A 105 -14.96 14.75 6.60
C ASP A 105 -13.80 14.87 5.60
N ARG A 106 -12.94 15.88 5.75
CA ARG A 106 -11.71 16.06 4.95
C ARG A 106 -10.57 15.13 5.35
N ALA A 107 -10.61 14.53 6.55
CA ALA A 107 -9.64 13.50 6.90
C ALA A 107 -10.09 12.15 6.36
N VAL A 108 -9.14 11.36 5.85
CA VAL A 108 -9.42 9.99 5.39
C VAL A 108 -9.00 9.02 6.47
N GLU A 109 -9.92 8.17 6.91
CA GLU A 109 -9.65 7.07 7.85
C GLU A 109 -9.69 5.73 7.12
N VAL A 110 -8.62 4.95 7.26
CA VAL A 110 -8.48 3.61 6.67
C VAL A 110 -8.22 2.61 7.78
N SER A 111 -9.11 1.63 7.91
CA SER A 111 -8.93 0.55 8.88
C SER A 111 -7.81 -0.38 8.43
N LEU A 112 -6.77 -0.53 9.25
CA LEU A 112 -5.67 -1.47 8.99
C LEU A 112 -6.06 -2.89 9.42
N SER A 113 -7.07 -3.04 10.26
CA SER A 113 -7.61 -4.34 10.68
C SER A 113 -8.97 -4.65 10.05
N GLY A 114 -9.32 -5.94 9.98
CA GLY A 114 -10.62 -6.36 9.45
C GLY A 114 -10.71 -6.33 7.93
N PRO A 115 -11.91 -6.53 7.35
CA PRO A 115 -12.06 -6.67 5.91
C PRO A 115 -11.70 -5.39 5.15
N ASP A 116 -10.96 -5.51 4.06
CA ASP A 116 -10.77 -4.44 3.10
C ASP A 116 -12.07 -4.29 2.29
N HIS A 117 -12.86 -3.27 2.63
CA HIS A 117 -14.14 -3.01 1.98
C HIS A 117 -14.02 -2.31 0.62
N SER A 118 -12.82 -1.82 0.28
CA SER A 118 -12.51 -1.16 -1.00
C SER A 118 -11.98 -2.12 -2.06
N ALA A 119 -11.48 -3.30 -1.67
CA ALA A 119 -10.89 -4.24 -2.60
C ALA A 119 -11.92 -4.94 -3.50
N GLU A 120 -11.54 -5.16 -4.75
CA GLU A 120 -12.30 -5.96 -5.71
C GLU A 120 -11.92 -7.44 -5.56
N TRP A 121 -12.91 -8.29 -5.29
CA TRP A 121 -12.69 -9.72 -5.01
C TRP A 121 -11.90 -10.43 -6.13
N GLU A 122 -12.18 -10.13 -7.40
CA GLU A 122 -11.49 -10.76 -8.53
C GLU A 122 -10.01 -10.39 -8.58
N ALA A 123 -9.65 -9.15 -8.21
CA ALA A 123 -8.25 -8.72 -8.15
C ALA A 123 -7.52 -9.40 -7.00
N VAL A 124 -8.13 -9.46 -5.81
CA VAL A 124 -7.57 -10.14 -4.64
C VAL A 124 -7.36 -11.63 -4.89
N GLU A 125 -8.33 -12.30 -5.52
CA GLU A 125 -8.20 -13.72 -5.87
C GLU A 125 -7.10 -13.95 -6.90
N ALA A 126 -6.98 -13.09 -7.93
CA ALA A 126 -5.93 -13.21 -8.94
C ALA A 126 -4.52 -13.04 -8.34
N ASP A 127 -4.34 -12.05 -7.45
CA ASP A 127 -3.07 -11.82 -6.77
C ASP A 127 -2.71 -13.00 -5.85
N ASN A 128 -3.68 -13.50 -5.09
CA ASN A 128 -3.49 -14.67 -4.24
C ASN A 128 -3.20 -15.94 -5.04
N GLU A 129 -3.82 -16.12 -6.21
CA GLU A 129 -3.51 -17.23 -7.11
C GLU A 129 -2.05 -17.15 -7.60
N ALA A 130 -1.59 -15.96 -7.99
CA ALA A 130 -0.20 -15.75 -8.41
C ALA A 130 0.81 -16.13 -7.31
N ILE A 131 0.52 -15.75 -6.05
CA ILE A 131 1.35 -16.11 -4.88
C ILE A 131 1.36 -17.62 -4.65
N VAL A 132 0.19 -18.28 -4.71
CA VAL A 132 0.10 -19.74 -4.59
C VAL A 132 0.91 -20.44 -5.68
N THR A 133 0.86 -19.94 -6.91
CA THR A 133 1.65 -20.47 -8.03
C THR A 133 3.15 -20.29 -7.79
N ALA A 134 3.61 -19.11 -7.38
CA ALA A 134 5.01 -18.85 -7.08
C ALA A 134 5.55 -19.82 -6.00
N VAL A 135 4.80 -19.99 -4.90
CA VAL A 135 5.17 -20.93 -3.83
C VAL A 135 5.17 -22.39 -4.33
N ALA A 136 4.26 -22.76 -5.22
CA ALA A 136 4.23 -24.10 -5.80
C ALA A 136 5.46 -24.40 -6.66
N GLU A 137 5.92 -23.41 -7.43
CA GLU A 137 7.09 -23.54 -8.31
C GLU A 137 8.39 -23.62 -7.51
N GLU A 138 8.52 -22.85 -6.43
CA GLU A 138 9.76 -22.78 -5.65
C GLU A 138 9.84 -23.81 -4.51
N HIS A 139 8.74 -24.00 -3.76
CA HIS A 139 8.73 -24.80 -2.53
C HIS A 139 7.89 -26.08 -2.65
N GLY A 140 7.15 -26.24 -3.74
CA GLY A 140 6.42 -27.45 -4.06
C GLY A 140 4.98 -27.52 -3.53
N PRO A 141 4.27 -28.60 -3.86
CA PRO A 141 2.81 -28.68 -3.71
C PRO A 141 2.33 -28.73 -2.26
N THR A 142 3.15 -29.22 -1.31
CA THR A 142 2.79 -29.25 0.11
C THR A 142 2.63 -27.83 0.65
N HIS A 143 3.59 -26.94 0.35
CA HIS A 143 3.49 -25.54 0.77
C HIS A 143 2.37 -24.82 0.02
N ALA A 144 2.26 -25.00 -1.30
CA ALA A 144 1.20 -24.39 -2.10
C ALA A 144 -0.22 -24.73 -1.60
N ALA A 145 -0.45 -25.97 -1.15
CA ALA A 145 -1.76 -26.36 -0.61
C ALA A 145 -2.10 -25.61 0.70
N ASN A 146 -1.11 -25.37 1.56
CA ASN A 146 -1.28 -24.57 2.76
C ASN A 146 -1.53 -23.09 2.41
N VAL A 147 -0.75 -22.54 1.48
CA VAL A 147 -0.93 -21.16 1.02
C VAL A 147 -2.28 -20.97 0.35
N ARG A 148 -2.79 -21.96 -0.39
CA ARG A 148 -4.15 -21.90 -0.93
C ARG A 148 -5.20 -21.81 0.17
N ALA A 149 -5.09 -22.63 1.22
CA ALA A 149 -6.02 -22.54 2.35
C ALA A 149 -5.92 -21.18 3.07
N PHE A 150 -4.72 -20.59 3.11
CA PHE A 150 -4.52 -19.25 3.67
C PHE A 150 -5.13 -18.16 2.77
N ALA A 151 -4.94 -18.25 1.45
CA ALA A 151 -5.61 -17.38 0.48
C ALA A 151 -7.13 -17.46 0.56
N ASP A 152 -7.69 -18.67 0.69
CA ASP A 152 -9.13 -18.88 0.91
C ASP A 152 -9.60 -18.19 2.19
N PHE A 153 -8.81 -18.25 3.27
CA PHE A 153 -9.14 -17.57 4.52
C PHE A 153 -9.12 -16.06 4.35
N MET A 154 -8.01 -15.50 3.84
CA MET A 154 -7.81 -14.06 3.68
C MET A 154 -8.82 -13.45 2.72
N GLY A 155 -9.03 -14.06 1.55
CA GLY A 155 -10.00 -13.59 0.57
C GLY A 155 -11.45 -13.64 1.06
N ASN A 156 -11.84 -14.70 1.80
CA ASN A 156 -13.23 -14.84 2.25
C ASN A 156 -13.55 -14.07 3.54
N HIS A 157 -12.60 -13.94 4.47
CA HIS A 157 -12.85 -13.31 5.79
C HIS A 157 -12.44 -11.85 5.82
N TYR A 158 -11.43 -11.48 5.04
CA TYR A 158 -10.85 -10.14 5.07
C TYR A 158 -10.85 -9.46 3.70
N LEU A 159 -11.17 -10.16 2.61
CA LEU A 159 -11.06 -9.62 1.26
C LEU A 159 -9.66 -9.01 0.98
N LYS A 160 -8.61 -9.66 1.52
CA LYS A 160 -7.22 -9.21 1.46
C LYS A 160 -6.32 -10.18 0.70
N ARG A 161 -5.20 -9.66 0.18
CA ARG A 161 -4.08 -10.48 -0.27
C ARG A 161 -3.41 -11.15 0.93
N VAL A 162 -2.79 -12.30 0.72
CA VAL A 162 -2.06 -13.01 1.80
C VAL A 162 -0.84 -12.23 2.31
N GLY A 163 -0.23 -11.38 1.47
CA GLY A 163 0.87 -10.50 1.88
C GLY A 163 0.46 -9.38 2.84
N ASP A 164 -0.81 -9.00 2.84
CA ASP A 164 -1.35 -7.93 3.70
C ASP A 164 -1.86 -8.44 5.05
N ALA A 165 -1.72 -9.74 5.31
CA ALA A 165 -2.16 -10.36 6.54
C ALA A 165 -1.39 -9.82 7.75
N THR A 166 -2.14 -9.40 8.77
CA THR A 166 -1.59 -9.04 10.08
C THR A 166 -1.23 -10.29 10.89
N GLU A 167 -0.36 -10.14 11.89
CA GLU A 167 0.00 -11.25 12.80
C GLU A 167 -1.22 -11.85 13.52
N THR A 168 -2.21 -11.04 13.88
CA THR A 168 -3.46 -11.54 14.49
C THR A 168 -4.29 -12.35 13.49
N GLU A 169 -4.32 -11.94 12.22
CA GLU A 169 -5.01 -12.69 11.16
C GLU A 169 -4.26 -14.01 10.85
N LYS A 170 -2.92 -14.00 10.83
CA LYS A 170 -2.10 -15.22 10.72
C LYS A 170 -2.36 -16.19 11.89
N GLU A 171 -2.40 -15.68 13.12
CA GLU A 171 -2.70 -16.50 14.31
C GLU A 171 -4.11 -17.09 14.24
N ALA A 172 -5.11 -16.30 13.84
CA ALA A 172 -6.47 -16.77 13.62
C ALA A 172 -6.52 -17.84 12.52
N PHE A 173 -5.77 -17.68 11.43
CA PHE A 173 -5.66 -18.72 10.41
C PHE A 173 -5.13 -20.03 11.01
N LEU A 174 -3.99 -19.99 11.69
CA LEU A 174 -3.27 -21.17 12.17
C LEU A 174 -4.01 -21.91 13.29
N THR A 175 -4.57 -21.17 14.24
CA THR A 175 -5.15 -21.74 15.46
C THR A 175 -6.65 -22.02 15.33
N GLU A 176 -7.35 -21.29 14.47
CA GLU A 176 -8.81 -21.35 14.37
C GLU A 176 -9.31 -21.88 13.04
N TYR A 177 -8.90 -21.27 11.93
CA TYR A 177 -9.46 -21.58 10.62
C TYR A 177 -8.91 -22.89 10.05
N TYR A 178 -7.59 -22.98 9.93
CA TYR A 178 -6.88 -24.10 9.31
C TYR A 178 -7.24 -25.47 9.91
N PRO A 179 -7.22 -25.67 11.25
CA PRO A 179 -7.56 -26.97 11.84
C PRO A 179 -9.04 -27.36 11.66
N ARG A 180 -9.93 -26.40 11.44
CA ARG A 180 -11.37 -26.64 11.28
C ARG A 180 -11.80 -26.81 9.82
N ASN A 181 -11.10 -26.16 8.88
CA ASN A 181 -11.57 -26.00 7.51
C ASN A 181 -10.66 -26.61 6.44
N ALA A 182 -9.34 -26.73 6.66
CA ALA A 182 -8.39 -27.15 5.62
C ALA A 182 -8.20 -28.67 5.50
N TRP A 183 -8.60 -29.45 6.53
CA TRP A 183 -8.45 -30.91 6.59
C TRP A 183 -7.05 -31.44 6.16
N PRO A 184 -5.95 -30.90 6.71
CA PRO A 184 -4.62 -31.13 6.18
C PRO A 184 -4.06 -32.53 6.46
N SER A 185 -3.13 -32.96 5.62
CA SER A 185 -2.26 -34.12 5.87
C SER A 185 -1.31 -33.85 7.05
N ALA A 186 -0.64 -34.90 7.55
CA ALA A 186 0.37 -34.71 8.59
C ALA A 186 1.58 -33.89 8.11
N GLU A 187 1.93 -34.02 6.84
CA GLU A 187 3.03 -33.28 6.21
C GLU A 187 2.66 -31.79 6.07
N GLN A 188 1.45 -31.50 5.58
CA GLN A 188 0.92 -30.14 5.46
C GLN A 188 0.87 -29.44 6.83
N ARG A 189 0.38 -30.12 7.87
CA ARG A 189 0.37 -29.57 9.24
C ARG A 189 1.75 -29.27 9.78
N ALA A 190 2.76 -30.06 9.42
CA ALA A 190 4.10 -29.90 9.96
C ALA A 190 4.82 -28.66 9.42
N VAL A 191 4.35 -28.10 8.30
CA VAL A 191 5.00 -26.99 7.59
C VAL A 191 4.08 -25.79 7.38
N VAL A 192 2.91 -25.73 8.05
CA VAL A 192 1.91 -24.69 7.80
C VAL A 192 2.37 -23.30 8.23
N GLU A 193 3.11 -23.19 9.34
CA GLU A 193 3.68 -21.92 9.80
C GLU A 193 4.71 -21.41 8.77
N ASP A 194 5.64 -22.28 8.35
CA ASP A 194 6.62 -21.96 7.30
C ASP A 194 5.92 -21.58 5.98
N SER A 195 4.83 -22.25 5.61
CA SER A 195 4.05 -21.91 4.42
C SER A 195 3.46 -20.51 4.46
N VAL A 196 3.00 -20.04 5.63
CA VAL A 196 2.43 -18.69 5.76
C VAL A 196 3.50 -17.63 5.55
N GLU A 197 4.69 -17.82 6.14
CA GLU A 197 5.81 -16.90 5.95
C GLU A 197 6.30 -16.89 4.50
N LEU A 198 6.41 -18.06 3.85
CA LEU A 198 6.75 -18.14 2.43
C LEU A 198 5.73 -17.43 1.52
N ALA A 199 4.46 -17.38 1.92
CA ALA A 199 3.45 -16.63 1.17
C ALA A 199 3.68 -15.11 1.25
N THR A 200 4.10 -14.61 2.41
CA THR A 200 4.46 -13.20 2.59
C THR A 200 5.71 -12.85 1.75
N ASP A 201 6.76 -13.66 1.83
CA ASP A 201 7.98 -13.46 1.03
C ASP A 201 7.68 -13.47 -0.48
N ALA A 202 6.84 -14.40 -0.93
CA ALA A 202 6.43 -14.49 -2.32
C ALA A 202 5.60 -13.27 -2.74
N ALA A 203 4.74 -12.73 -1.87
CA ALA A 203 3.90 -11.57 -2.15
C ALA A 203 4.71 -10.30 -2.47
N ASP A 204 5.89 -10.15 -1.88
CA ASP A 204 6.81 -9.04 -2.18
C ASP A 204 7.51 -9.19 -3.54
N SER A 205 7.46 -10.38 -4.13
CA SER A 205 8.17 -10.73 -5.36
C SER A 205 7.26 -10.81 -6.60
N VAL A 206 5.93 -10.78 -6.44
CA VAL A 206 4.93 -10.82 -7.54
C VAL A 206 4.28 -9.47 -7.82
#